data_AF-A0A0R3PWY6-F1
#
_entry.id   AF-A0A0R3PWY6-F1
#
_cell.length_a   1.000
_cell.length_b   1.000
_cell.length_c   1.000
_cell.angle_alpha   90.00
_cell.angle_beta   90.00
_cell.angle_gamma   90.00
#
_symmetry.space_group_name_H-M   'P 1'
#
loop_
_entity.id
_entity.type
_entity.pdbx_description
1 polymer ?
#
loop_
_entity_poly.entity_id
_entity_poly.type
_entity_poly.pdbx_seq_one_letter_code
_entity_poly.pdbx_strand_id
1 'polypeptide(L)'
;MFKDDLSCGLHRCGPCASLASNNLGRKSNSGENRLVPGNHAVIVDAEGLMRFIDIFDFDLFQNVIITQNVWEFVKQKSVHTYKKLNKIIYEDKDPRFSVFMSEFHHKTFVRPEAYLTDAQRREKVLCVCAEYLNIHWAKDDILPVILCAESDVVARLKVHYEFSFTVKEYVQGCDGEENLYGMQSPKKCELLDSMAAYDTSAVDGKIIYENYLSHDEIDRGITQGTIKKGAFSVSRENYREAYVLVDPSTMTSWFVQGLNCNRAIDGDIVAVQLLPEHDWTVPEKKVCLRDVEDFEVKADDEVGNVEKDEEPMRKHAKLAAMPTAKVVGIMKRNWRPYCGILMRSQLKNARRHLFCPSNRLIPRIRIETEQADILENQRIVVSIDQWPRDSSYPLGHYVRALGKIGDREIENEVLLLEHDIPHAPFSDAVLDCLPDHNWKPELQLPRVDLRHLTVCSVGFTNC
;
A
#
# COMPACT_ATOMS: atom_id res chain seq x y z
N MET A 1 22.25 22.73 18.57
CA MET A 1 23.71 22.76 18.79
C MET A 1 24.32 21.88 17.73
N PHE A 2 25.07 22.47 16.78
CA PHE A 2 25.71 21.70 15.71
C PHE A 2 26.97 21.02 16.23
N LYS A 3 27.28 19.88 15.64
CA LYS A 3 28.37 18.98 16.03
C LYS A 3 29.37 18.85 14.88
N ASP A 4 30.65 18.76 15.27
CA ASP A 4 31.79 18.58 14.37
C ASP A 4 32.43 17.19 14.55
N ASP A 5 31.93 16.43 15.52
CA ASP A 5 32.39 15.11 15.98
C ASP A 5 31.51 13.97 15.45
N LEU A 6 30.90 14.14 14.27
CA LEU A 6 30.06 13.11 13.65
C LEU A 6 30.86 12.33 12.61
N SER A 7 30.79 11.01 12.69
CA SER A 7 31.47 10.14 11.73
C SER A 7 30.81 10.17 10.35
N CYS A 8 31.62 10.14 9.29
CA CYS A 8 31.15 9.91 7.92
C CYS A 8 30.80 8.43 7.65
N GLY A 9 31.12 7.52 8.56
CA GLY A 9 30.83 6.08 8.44
C GLY A 9 31.83 5.30 7.59
N LEU A 10 32.76 5.98 6.89
CA LEU A 10 33.78 5.36 6.04
C LEU A 10 34.90 4.71 6.88
N HIS A 11 35.15 3.43 6.63
CA HIS A 11 36.11 2.62 7.39
C HIS A 11 37.55 3.15 7.30
N ARG A 12 37.96 3.65 6.13
CA ARG A 12 39.32 4.15 5.87
C ARG A 12 39.52 5.63 6.23
N CYS A 13 38.46 6.33 6.63
CA CYS A 13 38.54 7.75 6.94
C CYS A 13 39.35 7.98 8.22
N GLY A 14 40.57 8.48 8.06
CA GLY A 14 41.47 8.83 9.17
C GLY A 14 40.85 9.83 10.17
N PRO A 15 40.29 10.97 9.72
CA PRO A 15 39.67 11.96 10.61
C PRO A 15 38.49 11.42 11.45
N CYS A 16 37.71 10.48 10.91
CA CYS A 16 36.52 9.95 11.56
C CYS A 16 36.74 8.61 12.29
N ALA A 17 37.94 8.04 12.22
CA ALA A 17 38.25 6.71 12.78
C ALA A 17 37.98 6.60 14.28
N SER A 18 38.16 7.69 15.03
CA SER A 18 37.93 7.73 16.49
C SER A 18 36.49 8.08 16.89
N LEU A 19 35.63 8.44 15.93
CA LEU A 19 34.29 8.97 16.22
C LEU A 19 33.20 7.88 16.29
N ALA A 20 33.34 6.80 15.52
CA ALA A 20 32.39 5.70 15.50
C ALA A 20 33.00 4.42 14.92
N SER A 21 32.28 3.30 15.07
CA SER A 21 32.60 2.05 14.35
C SER A 21 32.20 2.18 12.87
N ASN A 22 33.19 2.47 12.03
CA ASN A 22 33.00 2.74 10.61
C ASN A 22 33.18 1.48 9.76
N ASN A 23 32.14 1.14 8.99
CA ASN A 23 32.09 -0.08 8.18
C ASN A 23 31.93 0.17 6.67
N LEU A 24 31.48 1.37 6.26
CA LEU A 24 31.34 1.69 4.84
C LEU A 24 32.69 1.63 4.13
N GLY A 25 32.70 1.21 2.87
CA GLY A 25 33.89 1.14 2.02
C GLY A 25 34.83 -0.02 2.32
N ARG A 26 34.43 -0.98 3.18
CA ARG A 26 35.20 -2.23 3.39
C ARG A 26 35.20 -3.13 2.16
N LYS A 27 34.04 -3.26 1.51
CA LYS A 27 33.89 -3.94 0.23
C LYS A 27 33.81 -2.88 -0.87
N SER A 28 34.76 -2.95 -1.81
CA SER A 28 34.77 -2.08 -2.98
C SER A 28 33.72 -2.57 -3.98
N ASN A 29 32.95 -1.65 -4.55
CA ASN A 29 32.03 -1.91 -5.67
C ASN A 29 32.54 -1.21 -6.96
N SER A 30 33.84 -0.92 -7.02
CA SER A 30 34.47 -0.30 -8.19
C SER A 30 34.32 -1.18 -9.43
N GLY A 31 33.75 -0.62 -10.49
CA GLY A 31 33.53 -1.33 -11.75
C GLY A 31 32.30 -2.25 -11.76
N GLU A 32 31.53 -2.31 -10.66
CA GLU A 32 30.25 -3.05 -10.63
C GLU A 32 29.11 -2.27 -11.31
N ASN A 33 29.28 -0.97 -11.60
CA ASN A 33 28.28 -0.13 -12.25
C ASN A 33 28.88 0.75 -13.36
N ARG A 34 28.34 0.66 -14.58
CA ARG A 34 28.80 1.44 -15.75
C ARG A 34 28.51 2.95 -15.63
N LEU A 35 27.50 3.33 -14.85
CA LEU A 35 27.08 4.72 -14.70
C LEU A 35 27.95 5.51 -13.73
N VAL A 36 28.73 4.82 -12.88
CA VAL A 36 29.50 5.44 -11.81
C VAL A 36 30.98 5.12 -12.00
N PRO A 37 31.84 6.13 -12.15
CA PRO A 37 33.27 5.90 -12.28
C PRO A 37 33.85 5.49 -10.92
N GLY A 38 34.31 4.24 -10.81
CA GLY A 38 35.07 3.76 -9.65
C GLY A 38 34.22 3.33 -8.45
N ASN A 39 34.85 3.33 -7.27
CA ASN A 39 34.24 2.90 -6.01
C ASN A 39 33.27 3.96 -5.50
N HIS A 40 32.12 3.55 -5.00
CA HIS A 40 31.07 4.50 -4.64
C HIS A 40 30.21 4.06 -3.47
N ALA A 41 29.55 5.04 -2.86
CA ALA A 41 28.59 4.86 -1.78
C ALA A 41 27.26 5.49 -2.17
N VAL A 42 26.16 4.83 -1.79
CA VAL A 42 24.83 5.12 -2.30
C VAL A 42 24.01 5.84 -1.25
N ILE A 43 23.59 7.08 -1.51
CA ILE A 43 22.67 7.85 -0.67
C ILE A 43 21.27 7.69 -1.25
N VAL A 44 20.32 7.17 -0.48
CA VAL A 44 18.96 6.88 -0.98
C VAL A 44 17.96 7.90 -0.43
N ASP A 45 17.07 8.37 -1.29
CA ASP A 45 15.95 9.22 -0.89
C ASP A 45 14.86 8.44 -0.13
N ALA A 46 13.92 9.17 0.47
CA ALA A 46 12.87 8.55 1.25
C ALA A 46 11.87 7.75 0.40
N GLU A 47 11.52 8.25 -0.78
CA GLU A 47 10.55 7.58 -1.65
C GLU A 47 11.14 6.29 -2.23
N GLY A 48 12.41 6.31 -2.62
CA GLY A 48 13.16 5.13 -3.04
C GLY A 48 13.21 4.06 -1.96
N LEU A 49 13.47 4.44 -0.70
CA LEU A 49 13.40 3.49 0.41
C LEU A 49 11.98 2.97 0.64
N MET A 50 10.96 3.82 0.65
CA MET A 50 9.59 3.36 0.91
C MET A 50 9.05 2.45 -0.19
N ARG A 51 9.34 2.76 -1.46
CA ARG A 51 8.88 1.99 -2.63
C ARG A 51 9.67 0.71 -2.84
N PHE A 52 10.97 0.72 -2.57
CA PHE A 52 11.87 -0.35 -2.96
C PHE A 52 12.67 -0.96 -1.79
N ILE A 53 12.23 -0.86 -0.53
CA ILE A 53 13.02 -1.37 0.62
C ILE A 53 13.49 -2.82 0.45
N ASP A 54 12.70 -3.67 -0.22
CA ASP A 54 13.00 -5.08 -0.44
C ASP A 54 14.16 -5.30 -1.41
N ILE A 55 14.42 -4.38 -2.35
CA ILE A 55 15.54 -4.52 -3.28
C ILE A 55 16.89 -4.30 -2.58
N PHE A 56 16.90 -3.60 -1.45
CA PHE A 56 18.12 -3.32 -0.69
C PHE A 56 18.61 -4.54 0.11
N ASP A 57 17.82 -5.62 0.20
CA ASP A 57 18.28 -6.88 0.77
C ASP A 57 19.34 -7.55 -0.12
N PHE A 58 19.31 -7.30 -1.43
CA PHE A 58 20.23 -7.90 -2.40
C PHE A 58 21.66 -7.39 -2.23
N ASP A 59 22.65 -8.28 -2.41
CA ASP A 59 24.08 -7.98 -2.29
C ASP A 59 24.62 -6.95 -3.29
N LEU A 60 23.80 -6.52 -4.25
CA LEU A 60 24.17 -5.54 -5.28
C LEU A 60 24.30 -4.13 -4.69
N PHE A 61 23.56 -3.81 -3.62
CA PHE A 61 23.70 -2.54 -2.93
C PHE A 61 24.77 -2.67 -1.84
N GLN A 62 25.90 -2.03 -2.08
CA GLN A 62 27.01 -1.91 -1.12
C GLN A 62 27.17 -0.45 -0.71
N ASN A 63 27.60 -0.22 0.53
CA ASN A 63 27.90 1.12 1.05
C ASN A 63 26.71 2.10 0.98
N VAL A 64 25.56 1.68 1.51
CA VAL A 64 24.31 2.45 1.54
C VAL A 64 24.29 3.41 2.72
N ILE A 65 23.94 4.66 2.45
CA ILE A 65 23.87 5.77 3.39
C ILE A 65 22.44 6.27 3.45
N ILE A 66 21.92 6.37 4.67
CA ILE A 66 20.61 6.95 4.93
C ILE A 66 20.81 8.23 5.73
N THR A 67 20.40 9.36 5.17
CA THR A 67 20.51 10.65 5.86
C THR A 67 19.45 10.75 6.97
N GLN A 68 19.76 11.49 8.02
CA GLN A 68 18.88 11.63 9.19
C GLN A 68 17.47 12.12 8.84
N ASN A 69 17.35 13.10 7.94
CA ASN A 69 16.06 13.62 7.50
C ASN A 69 15.21 12.57 6.75
N VAL A 70 15.86 11.70 5.96
CA VAL A 70 15.19 10.57 5.28
C VAL A 70 14.73 9.55 6.32
N TRP A 71 15.60 9.20 7.27
CA TRP A 71 15.28 8.29 8.37
C TRP A 71 14.05 8.75 9.17
N GLU A 72 14.03 10.02 9.58
CA GLU A 72 12.92 10.61 10.34
C GLU A 72 11.63 10.66 9.53
N PHE A 73 11.72 11.00 8.23
CA PHE A 73 10.55 11.02 7.34
C PHE A 73 9.97 9.63 7.12
N VAL A 74 10.81 8.62 6.86
CA VAL A 74 10.37 7.23 6.70
C VAL A 74 9.72 6.72 8.00
N LYS A 75 10.30 7.04 9.17
CA LYS A 75 9.70 6.72 10.47
C LYS A 75 8.28 7.26 10.64
N GLN A 76 7.99 8.44 10.11
CA GLN A 76 6.67 9.07 10.18
C GLN A 76 5.70 8.54 9.12
N LYS A 77 6.17 8.21 7.92
CA LYS A 77 5.32 7.89 6.76
C LYS A 77 5.10 6.40 6.52
N SER A 78 6.10 5.57 6.81
CA SER A 78 6.04 4.11 6.60
C SER A 78 6.65 3.37 7.78
N VAL A 79 5.79 2.94 8.71
CA VAL A 79 6.20 2.13 9.86
C VAL A 79 6.83 0.80 9.42
N HIS A 80 6.35 0.22 8.32
CA HIS A 80 6.89 -1.02 7.75
C HIS A 80 8.35 -0.84 7.30
N THR A 81 8.61 0.13 6.42
CA THR A 81 9.95 0.44 5.92
C THR A 81 10.88 0.81 7.08
N TYR A 82 10.40 1.60 8.05
CA TYR A 82 11.18 1.95 9.23
C TYR A 82 11.56 0.73 10.09
N LYS A 83 10.64 -0.20 10.34
CA LYS A 83 10.94 -1.43 11.09
C LYS A 83 12.01 -2.26 10.38
N LYS A 84 11.91 -2.41 9.06
CA LYS A 84 12.91 -3.14 8.26
C LYS A 84 14.28 -2.46 8.29
N LEU A 85 14.32 -1.14 8.09
CA LEU A 85 15.55 -0.35 8.21
C LEU A 85 16.17 -0.44 9.61
N ASN A 86 15.35 -0.36 10.67
CA ASN A 86 15.81 -0.47 12.05
C ASN A 86 16.42 -1.83 12.34
N LYS A 87 15.78 -2.90 11.83
CA LYS A 87 16.32 -4.25 11.92
C LYS A 87 17.68 -4.37 11.23
N ILE A 88 17.78 -3.96 9.96
CA ILE A 88 19.01 -4.05 9.16
C ILE A 88 20.18 -3.30 9.85
N ILE A 89 19.92 -2.08 10.32
CA ILE A 89 20.99 -1.19 10.82
C ILE A 89 21.38 -1.46 12.27
N TYR A 90 20.41 -1.68 13.17
CA TYR A 90 20.68 -1.71 14.61
C TYR A 90 20.61 -3.12 15.21
N GLU A 91 19.75 -3.98 14.69
CA GLU A 91 19.60 -5.36 15.19
C GLU A 91 20.63 -6.28 14.50
N ASP A 92 20.56 -6.36 13.16
CA ASP A 92 21.43 -7.20 12.34
C ASP A 92 22.83 -6.57 12.16
N LYS A 93 22.92 -5.24 12.29
CA LYS A 93 24.15 -4.46 12.13
C LYS A 93 24.86 -4.74 10.81
N ASP A 94 24.09 -4.80 9.73
CA ASP A 94 24.61 -5.06 8.39
C ASP A 94 25.67 -3.98 8.04
N PRO A 95 26.93 -4.37 7.77
CA PRO A 95 28.01 -3.43 7.52
C PRO A 95 27.83 -2.61 6.23
N ARG A 96 26.88 -2.98 5.37
CA ARG A 96 26.55 -2.26 4.14
C ARG A 96 25.80 -0.96 4.41
N PHE A 97 25.13 -0.82 5.54
CA PHE A 97 24.25 0.31 5.83
C PHE A 97 24.83 1.22 6.91
N SER A 98 24.64 2.53 6.75
CA SER A 98 24.99 3.52 7.76
C SER A 98 24.01 4.69 7.76
N VAL A 99 23.73 5.22 8.94
CA VAL A 99 22.92 6.44 9.09
C VAL A 99 23.84 7.64 9.25
N PHE A 100 23.71 8.63 8.38
CA PHE A 100 24.48 9.87 8.43
C PHE A 100 23.67 10.98 9.09
N MET A 101 24.20 11.53 10.19
CA MET A 101 23.54 12.53 11.04
C MET A 101 23.59 13.94 10.43
N SER A 102 22.87 14.11 9.31
CA SER A 102 22.93 15.32 8.48
C SER A 102 22.40 16.59 9.16
N GLU A 103 21.42 16.46 10.07
CA GLU A 103 20.77 17.60 10.72
C GLU A 103 21.58 18.15 11.91
N PHE A 104 22.43 17.32 12.50
CA PHE A 104 23.32 17.74 13.59
C PHE A 104 24.69 18.22 13.11
N HIS A 105 25.05 17.98 11.85
CA HIS A 105 26.37 18.31 11.31
C HIS A 105 26.42 19.74 10.75
N HIS A 106 27.40 20.54 11.20
CA HIS A 106 27.46 21.98 10.89
C HIS A 106 27.58 22.31 9.38
N LYS A 107 28.17 21.42 8.57
CA LYS A 107 28.33 21.63 7.11
C LYS A 107 27.18 21.10 6.26
N THR A 108 26.36 20.19 6.80
CA THR A 108 25.30 19.53 6.01
C THR A 108 23.90 19.94 6.45
N PHE A 109 23.79 20.67 7.56
CA PHE A 109 22.53 21.20 8.00
C PHE A 109 21.99 22.27 7.05
N VAL A 110 20.77 22.06 6.55
CA VAL A 110 20.05 23.01 5.71
C VAL A 110 18.97 23.69 6.54
N ARG A 111 19.03 25.02 6.67
CA ARG A 111 18.00 25.77 7.41
C ARG A 111 16.63 25.67 6.71
N PRO A 112 15.52 25.56 7.46
CA PRO A 112 14.20 25.77 6.90
C PRO A 112 14.10 27.17 6.30
N GLU A 113 13.76 27.26 5.02
CA GLU A 113 13.60 28.51 4.27
C GLU A 113 12.13 28.65 3.88
N ALA A 114 11.54 29.84 4.05
CA ALA A 114 10.09 30.05 3.88
C ALA A 114 9.55 29.80 2.46
N TYR A 115 10.43 29.76 1.46
CA TYR A 115 10.07 29.53 0.06
C TYR A 115 10.29 28.07 -0.39
N LEU A 116 10.86 27.21 0.45
CA LEU A 116 11.08 25.80 0.14
C LEU A 116 10.02 24.94 0.81
N THR A 117 9.45 24.00 0.05
CA THR A 117 8.64 22.93 0.64
C THR A 117 9.52 21.96 1.41
N ASP A 118 8.94 21.20 2.35
CA ASP A 118 9.68 20.17 3.10
C ASP A 118 10.31 19.12 2.19
N ALA A 119 9.66 18.80 1.06
CA ALA A 119 10.18 17.87 0.06
C ALA A 119 11.44 18.44 -0.62
N GLN A 120 11.38 19.68 -1.11
CA GLN A 120 12.52 20.36 -1.71
C GLN A 120 13.67 20.57 -0.71
N ARG A 121 13.35 20.82 0.57
CA ARG A 121 14.37 20.88 1.63
C ARG A 121 15.06 19.52 1.77
N ARG A 122 14.33 18.41 1.78
CA ARG A 122 14.93 17.07 1.86
C ARG A 122 15.84 16.77 0.66
N GLU A 123 15.41 17.10 -0.55
CA GLU A 123 16.22 17.01 -1.77
C GLU A 123 17.53 17.82 -1.63
N LYS A 124 17.42 19.08 -1.15
CA LYS A 124 18.59 19.94 -0.90
C LYS A 124 19.56 19.33 0.12
N VAL A 125 19.05 18.70 1.18
CA VAL A 125 19.91 17.99 2.16
C VAL A 125 20.66 16.83 1.52
N LEU A 126 20.05 16.06 0.61
CA LEU A 126 20.73 14.98 -0.11
C LEU A 126 21.91 15.51 -0.92
N CYS A 127 21.71 16.59 -1.70
CA CYS A 127 22.78 17.23 -2.46
C CYS A 127 23.91 17.73 -1.56
N VAL A 128 23.59 18.46 -0.49
CA VAL A 128 24.60 19.01 0.42
C VAL A 128 25.39 17.89 1.13
N CYS A 129 24.72 16.79 1.50
CA CYS A 129 25.41 15.62 2.05
C CYS A 129 26.34 14.97 1.02
N ALA A 130 25.88 14.80 -0.22
CA ALA A 130 26.68 14.22 -1.29
C ALA A 130 27.91 15.09 -1.62
N GLU A 131 27.75 16.41 -1.74
CA GLU A 131 28.86 17.34 -1.96
C GLU A 131 29.87 17.31 -0.81
N TYR A 132 29.38 17.33 0.43
CA TYR A 132 30.25 17.23 1.60
C TYR A 132 31.06 15.93 1.61
N LEU A 133 30.40 14.79 1.40
CA LEU A 133 31.04 13.48 1.39
C LEU A 133 32.02 13.35 0.23
N ASN A 134 31.71 13.90 -0.94
CA ASN A 134 32.59 13.88 -2.10
C ASN A 134 33.92 14.60 -1.81
N ILE A 135 33.84 15.78 -1.19
CA ILE A 135 35.04 16.54 -0.77
C ILE A 135 35.77 15.80 0.36
N HIS A 136 35.03 15.24 1.32
CA HIS A 136 35.61 14.59 2.49
C HIS A 136 36.31 13.27 2.15
N TRP A 137 35.82 12.53 1.15
CA TRP A 137 36.34 11.24 0.69
C TRP A 137 37.26 11.33 -0.53
N ALA A 138 37.61 12.54 -0.98
CA ALA A 138 38.49 12.73 -2.14
C ALA A 138 39.86 12.01 -2.02
N LYS A 139 40.34 11.72 -0.81
CA LYS A 139 41.59 10.96 -0.57
C LYS A 139 41.40 9.45 -0.61
N ASP A 140 40.19 8.96 -0.40
CA ASP A 140 39.84 7.55 -0.27
C ASP A 140 39.24 6.97 -1.57
N ASP A 141 39.10 7.81 -2.61
CA ASP A 141 38.60 7.46 -3.95
C ASP A 141 37.21 6.80 -3.92
N ILE A 142 36.31 7.37 -3.11
CA ILE A 142 34.91 6.92 -2.98
C ILE A 142 33.97 8.05 -3.35
N LEU A 143 33.15 7.80 -4.36
CA LEU A 143 32.19 8.75 -4.88
C LEU A 143 30.80 8.55 -4.26
N PRO A 144 30.16 9.59 -3.70
CA PRO A 144 28.76 9.53 -3.31
C PRO A 144 27.86 9.51 -4.55
N VAL A 145 26.80 8.71 -4.53
CA VAL A 145 25.81 8.62 -5.60
C VAL A 145 24.42 8.74 -4.98
N ILE A 146 23.58 9.63 -5.51
CA ILE A 146 22.21 9.79 -5.01
C ILE A 146 21.26 8.92 -5.82
N LEU A 147 20.46 8.09 -5.15
CA LEU A 147 19.39 7.31 -5.77
C LEU A 147 18.02 7.82 -5.36
N CYS A 148 17.15 7.98 -6.37
CA CYS A 148 15.76 8.40 -6.18
C CYS A 148 14.76 7.47 -6.86
N ALA A 149 13.50 7.53 -6.42
CA ALA A 149 12.42 6.77 -7.07
C ALA A 149 11.98 7.38 -8.41
N GLU A 150 11.88 8.71 -8.50
CA GLU A 150 11.24 9.42 -9.61
C GLU A 150 12.24 10.18 -10.48
N SER A 151 12.03 10.16 -11.81
CA SER A 151 12.94 10.79 -12.78
C SER A 151 12.94 12.32 -12.75
N ASP A 152 11.83 12.94 -12.35
CA ASP A 152 11.73 14.41 -12.21
C ASP A 152 12.56 14.91 -11.02
N VAL A 153 12.61 14.15 -9.91
CA VAL A 153 13.48 14.41 -8.76
C VAL A 153 14.94 14.34 -9.20
N VAL A 154 15.31 13.30 -9.94
CA VAL A 154 16.68 13.15 -10.48
C VAL A 154 17.06 14.35 -11.36
N ALA A 155 16.16 14.81 -12.23
CA ALA A 155 16.40 15.98 -13.07
C ALA A 155 16.68 17.25 -12.24
N ARG A 156 15.96 17.45 -11.12
CA ARG A 156 16.22 18.56 -10.18
C ARG A 156 17.54 18.40 -9.45
N LEU A 157 17.85 17.20 -8.98
CA LEU A 157 19.09 16.93 -8.24
C LEU A 157 20.33 17.08 -9.12
N LYS A 158 20.29 16.64 -10.38
CA LYS A 158 21.39 16.76 -11.35
C LYS A 158 21.84 18.19 -11.60
N VAL A 159 21.00 19.19 -11.34
CA VAL A 159 21.38 20.62 -11.40
C VAL A 159 22.42 20.97 -10.34
N HIS A 160 22.38 20.28 -9.19
CA HIS A 160 23.26 20.54 -8.05
C HIS A 160 24.33 19.45 -7.89
N TYR A 161 24.01 18.19 -8.18
CA TYR A 161 24.91 17.06 -8.01
C TYR A 161 24.80 16.06 -9.17
N GLU A 162 25.86 15.96 -9.97
CA GLU A 162 25.90 15.22 -11.24
C GLU A 162 25.57 13.72 -11.09
N PHE A 163 26.08 13.07 -10.05
CA PHE A 163 25.92 11.63 -9.81
C PHE A 163 24.60 11.30 -9.09
N SER A 164 23.50 11.68 -9.73
CA SER A 164 22.14 11.38 -9.28
C SER A 164 21.45 10.49 -10.32
N PHE A 165 20.86 9.38 -9.89
CA PHE A 165 20.20 8.42 -10.77
C PHE A 165 18.89 7.93 -10.14
N THR A 166 18.01 7.40 -10.98
CA THR A 166 16.91 6.59 -10.44
C THR A 166 17.47 5.25 -9.95
N VAL A 167 16.80 4.64 -8.98
CA VAL A 167 17.12 3.27 -8.54
C VAL A 167 17.14 2.30 -9.73
N LYS A 168 16.23 2.50 -10.69
CA LYS A 168 16.11 1.66 -11.90
C LYS A 168 17.30 1.82 -12.83
N GLU A 169 17.68 3.07 -13.13
CA GLU A 169 18.87 3.35 -13.94
C GLU A 169 20.12 2.77 -13.29
N TYR A 170 20.26 2.91 -11.97
CA TYR A 170 21.38 2.36 -11.23
C TYR A 170 21.47 0.83 -11.37
N VAL A 171 20.37 0.10 -11.13
CA VAL A 171 20.33 -1.36 -11.28
C VAL A 171 20.56 -1.80 -12.74
N GLN A 172 20.06 -1.03 -13.72
CA GLN A 172 20.36 -1.27 -15.14
C GLN A 172 21.84 -1.07 -15.48
N GLY A 173 22.50 -0.13 -14.79
CA GLY A 173 23.92 0.15 -14.92
C GLY A 173 24.83 -0.90 -14.26
N CYS A 174 24.29 -1.74 -13.37
CA CYS A 174 25.07 -2.78 -12.71
C CYS A 174 25.47 -3.90 -13.68
N ASP A 175 26.77 -4.17 -13.75
CA ASP A 175 27.35 -5.29 -14.49
C ASP A 175 27.52 -6.46 -13.53
N GLY A 176 26.57 -7.40 -13.58
CA GLY A 176 26.88 -8.77 -13.17
C GLY A 176 27.56 -9.44 -14.35
N GLU A 177 28.74 -10.04 -14.13
CA GLU A 177 29.55 -10.81 -15.09
C GLU A 177 28.80 -11.13 -16.40
N GLU A 178 29.04 -10.33 -17.45
CA GLU A 178 28.66 -10.71 -18.81
C GLU A 178 29.48 -11.96 -19.16
N ASN A 179 28.89 -13.14 -18.99
CA ASN A 179 29.46 -14.33 -19.58
C ASN A 179 29.49 -14.16 -21.11
N LEU A 180 30.49 -14.77 -21.74
CA LEU A 180 30.90 -14.73 -23.16
C LEU A 180 29.77 -14.91 -24.21
N TYR A 181 28.52 -15.10 -23.79
CA TYR A 181 27.33 -15.33 -24.60
C TYR A 181 26.26 -14.22 -24.51
N GLY A 182 26.55 -13.08 -23.85
CA GLY A 182 25.65 -11.92 -23.83
C GLY A 182 24.37 -12.10 -23.00
N MET A 183 24.36 -13.06 -22.07
CA MET A 183 23.23 -13.33 -21.18
C MET A 183 23.35 -12.46 -19.93
N GLN A 184 22.33 -11.64 -19.64
CA GLN A 184 22.28 -10.78 -18.45
C GLN A 184 22.42 -11.60 -17.17
N SER A 185 23.10 -11.07 -16.15
CA SER A 185 23.25 -11.80 -14.88
C SER A 185 21.88 -12.13 -14.27
N PRO A 186 21.66 -13.36 -13.77
CA PRO A 186 20.35 -13.78 -13.24
C PRO A 186 19.88 -12.91 -12.06
N LYS A 187 20.82 -12.40 -11.25
CA LYS A 187 20.55 -11.48 -10.14
C LYS A 187 20.02 -10.12 -10.62
N LYS A 188 20.56 -9.59 -11.72
CA LYS A 188 20.11 -8.33 -12.34
C LYS A 188 18.71 -8.50 -12.93
N CYS A 189 18.45 -9.62 -13.60
CA CYS A 189 17.12 -9.92 -14.14
C CYS A 189 16.09 -10.04 -13.00
N GLU A 190 16.41 -10.75 -11.92
CA GLU A 190 15.52 -10.87 -10.75
C GLU A 190 15.21 -9.53 -10.09
N LEU A 191 16.22 -8.65 -9.95
CA LEU A 191 16.05 -7.28 -9.46
C LEU A 191 15.21 -6.44 -10.42
N LEU A 192 15.48 -6.50 -11.72
CA LEU A 192 14.69 -5.78 -12.73
C LEU A 192 13.26 -6.32 -12.83
N ASP A 193 13.04 -7.60 -12.60
CA ASP A 193 11.72 -8.22 -12.55
C ASP A 193 10.97 -7.84 -11.26
N SER A 194 11.66 -7.79 -10.11
CA SER A 194 11.13 -7.24 -8.86
C SER A 194 10.75 -5.77 -9.02
N MET A 195 11.62 -4.96 -9.64
CA MET A 195 11.37 -3.57 -10.00
C MET A 195 10.27 -3.42 -11.06
N ALA A 196 10.20 -4.32 -12.04
CA ALA A 196 9.12 -4.40 -13.01
C ALA A 196 7.80 -4.77 -12.33
N ALA A 197 7.85 -5.55 -11.26
CA ALA A 197 6.71 -5.83 -10.40
C ALA A 197 6.21 -4.52 -9.74
N TYR A 198 7.09 -3.58 -9.37
CA TYR A 198 6.69 -2.24 -8.94
C TYR A 198 6.33 -1.30 -10.12
N ASP A 199 6.83 -1.55 -11.32
CA ASP A 199 6.50 -0.79 -12.53
C ASP A 199 5.27 -1.30 -13.27
N THR A 200 4.78 -2.53 -13.06
CA THR A 200 3.53 -3.03 -13.68
C THR A 200 2.29 -2.52 -12.93
N SER A 201 2.49 -2.01 -11.72
CA SER A 201 1.58 -1.03 -11.09
C SER A 201 1.72 0.37 -11.70
N ALA A 202 2.76 0.65 -12.47
CA ALA A 202 3.10 1.95 -13.06
C ALA A 202 3.31 1.92 -14.59
N VAL A 203 2.74 0.95 -15.33
CA VAL A 203 2.96 0.82 -16.79
C VAL A 203 2.38 2.00 -17.59
N ASP A 204 1.69 2.94 -16.94
CA ASP A 204 1.35 4.23 -17.55
C ASP A 204 2.01 5.45 -16.86
N GLY A 205 2.82 5.28 -15.81
CA GLY A 205 3.39 6.40 -15.01
C GLY A 205 2.34 7.37 -14.45
N LYS A 206 1.05 7.13 -14.72
CA LYS A 206 -0.07 7.91 -14.23
C LYS A 206 -0.37 7.43 -12.85
N ILE A 207 0.03 8.24 -11.89
CA ILE A 207 -0.70 8.39 -10.63
C ILE A 207 -2.20 8.36 -10.96
N ILE A 208 -2.87 7.27 -10.60
CA ILE A 208 -4.31 7.09 -10.83
C ILE A 208 -5.08 7.91 -9.80
N TYR A 209 -4.55 7.97 -8.58
CA TYR A 209 -5.23 8.57 -7.46
C TYR A 209 -4.42 9.71 -6.81
N GLU A 210 -5.13 10.76 -6.42
CA GLU A 210 -4.58 11.87 -5.65
C GLU A 210 -4.03 11.40 -4.29
N ASN A 211 -3.01 12.12 -3.80
CA ASN A 211 -2.54 11.96 -2.43
C ASN A 211 -3.65 12.33 -1.44
N TYR A 212 -3.69 11.65 -0.31
CA TYR A 212 -4.53 12.10 0.79
C TYR A 212 -3.94 13.36 1.41
N LEU A 213 -4.82 14.25 1.86
CA LEU A 213 -4.46 15.37 2.69
C LEU A 213 -3.88 14.86 4.02
N SER A 214 -3.01 15.66 4.63
CA SER A 214 -2.53 15.37 5.99
C SER A 214 -3.68 15.45 7.01
N HIS A 215 -3.52 14.77 8.14
CA HIS A 215 -4.50 14.83 9.23
C HIS A 215 -4.78 16.28 9.68
N ASP A 216 -3.75 17.12 9.79
CA ASP A 216 -3.92 18.53 10.18
C ASP A 216 -4.71 19.34 9.14
N GLU A 217 -4.46 19.12 7.84
CA GLU A 217 -5.26 19.74 6.78
C GLU A 217 -6.72 19.30 6.82
N ILE A 218 -6.97 18.01 7.07
CA ILE A 218 -8.32 17.46 7.21
C ILE A 218 -9.03 18.07 8.42
N ASP A 219 -8.37 18.10 9.59
CA ASP A 219 -8.96 18.62 10.83
C ASP A 219 -9.26 20.13 10.73
N ARG A 220 -8.36 20.91 10.12
CA ARG A 220 -8.61 22.32 9.80
C ARG A 220 -9.79 22.48 8.85
N GLY A 221 -9.85 21.68 7.78
CA GLY A 221 -10.94 21.71 6.82
C GLY A 221 -12.29 21.32 7.42
N ILE A 222 -12.31 20.38 8.36
CA ILE A 222 -13.51 20.00 9.13
C ILE A 222 -13.96 21.17 10.02
N THR A 223 -13.03 21.82 10.72
CA THR A 223 -13.32 22.96 11.58
C THR A 223 -13.86 24.16 10.78
N GLN A 224 -13.34 24.38 9.57
CA GLN A 224 -13.80 25.41 8.65
C GLN A 224 -15.10 25.05 7.91
N GLY A 225 -15.55 23.79 8.00
CA GLY A 225 -16.73 23.28 7.29
C GLY A 225 -16.53 23.02 5.79
N THR A 226 -15.29 23.11 5.29
CA THR A 226 -14.96 22.83 3.88
C THR A 226 -14.81 21.34 3.60
N ILE A 227 -14.47 20.55 4.61
CA ILE A 227 -14.40 19.08 4.56
C ILE A 227 -15.46 18.52 5.51
N LYS A 228 -16.15 17.47 5.09
CA LYS A 228 -17.05 16.69 5.96
C LYS A 228 -16.54 15.27 6.12
N LYS A 229 -16.81 14.68 7.29
CA LYS A 229 -16.53 13.28 7.59
C LYS A 229 -17.82 12.48 7.50
N GLY A 230 -17.77 11.29 6.90
CA GLY A 230 -18.95 10.45 6.76
C GLY A 230 -18.64 8.98 6.45
N ALA A 231 -19.66 8.14 6.54
CA ALA A 231 -19.56 6.73 6.15
C ALA A 231 -19.69 6.60 4.62
N PHE A 232 -18.75 5.92 3.99
CA PHE A 232 -18.70 5.66 2.56
C PHE A 232 -19.48 4.38 2.23
N SER A 233 -20.43 4.45 1.31
CA SER A 233 -21.28 3.34 0.91
C SER A 233 -21.30 3.21 -0.61
N VAL A 234 -20.85 2.07 -1.12
CA VAL A 234 -20.80 1.80 -2.57
C VAL A 234 -22.20 1.45 -3.07
N SER A 235 -22.56 1.90 -4.26
CA SER A 235 -23.84 1.54 -4.87
C SER A 235 -23.88 0.05 -5.22
N ARG A 236 -25.01 -0.60 -4.89
CA ARG A 236 -25.25 -1.99 -5.26
C ARG A 236 -25.51 -2.18 -6.76
N GLU A 237 -25.85 -1.10 -7.45
CA GLU A 237 -26.19 -1.09 -8.87
C GLU A 237 -25.02 -0.66 -9.74
N ASN A 238 -24.08 0.14 -9.20
CA ASN A 238 -22.91 0.61 -9.92
C ASN A 238 -21.68 0.63 -8.99
N TYR A 239 -20.71 -0.26 -9.19
CA TYR A 239 -19.52 -0.31 -8.34
C TYR A 239 -18.60 0.92 -8.47
N ARG A 240 -18.81 1.75 -9.51
CA ARG A 240 -18.06 2.99 -9.73
C ARG A 240 -18.69 4.18 -9.01
N GLU A 241 -19.86 3.99 -8.40
CA GLU A 241 -20.62 5.02 -7.70
C GLU A 241 -20.71 4.72 -6.21
N ALA A 242 -20.69 5.79 -5.41
CA ALA A 242 -20.80 5.71 -3.97
C ALA A 242 -21.47 6.95 -3.40
N TYR A 243 -21.91 6.81 -2.15
CA TYR A 243 -22.53 7.87 -1.36
C TYR A 243 -21.80 7.99 -0.04
N VAL A 244 -21.62 9.22 0.42
CA VAL A 244 -21.05 9.50 1.73
C VAL A 244 -22.10 10.16 2.60
N LEU A 245 -22.51 9.49 3.67
CA LEU A 245 -23.44 10.04 4.65
C LEU A 245 -22.69 11.06 5.53
N VAL A 246 -22.82 12.34 5.19
CA VAL A 246 -22.10 13.44 5.84
C VAL A 246 -22.83 14.00 7.07
N ASP A 247 -24.14 13.80 7.16
CA ASP A 247 -24.93 14.17 8.32
C ASP A 247 -26.01 13.11 8.59
N PRO A 248 -25.79 12.25 9.61
CA PRO A 248 -26.76 11.22 9.99
C PRO A 248 -28.08 11.78 10.52
N SER A 249 -28.10 13.00 11.06
CA SER A 249 -29.30 13.59 11.67
C SER A 249 -30.32 14.04 10.62
N THR A 250 -29.82 14.56 9.51
CA THR A 250 -30.63 15.01 8.37
C THR A 250 -30.68 13.99 7.23
N MET A 251 -29.97 12.85 7.38
CA MET A 251 -29.74 11.86 6.32
C MET A 251 -29.15 12.48 5.05
N THR A 252 -28.36 13.55 5.18
CA THR A 252 -27.72 14.21 4.04
C THR A 252 -26.54 13.38 3.55
N SER A 253 -26.57 13.02 2.28
CA SER A 253 -25.48 12.30 1.61
C SER A 253 -24.92 13.09 0.42
N TRP A 254 -23.62 12.91 0.16
CA TRP A 254 -22.94 13.44 -1.01
C TRP A 254 -22.57 12.31 -1.96
N PHE A 255 -22.73 12.56 -3.25
CA PHE A 255 -22.41 11.60 -4.30
C PHE A 255 -20.92 11.60 -4.61
N VAL A 256 -20.33 10.43 -4.83
CA VAL A 256 -18.93 10.27 -5.18
C VAL A 256 -18.84 9.21 -6.27
N GLN A 257 -18.03 9.42 -7.31
CA GLN A 257 -17.91 8.46 -8.39
C GLN A 257 -16.51 8.40 -9.01
N GLY A 258 -16.21 7.25 -9.62
CA GLY A 258 -14.98 7.00 -10.36
C GLY A 258 -13.72 7.22 -9.50
N LEU A 259 -12.77 7.99 -10.03
CA LEU A 259 -11.51 8.29 -9.34
C LEU A 259 -11.70 9.13 -8.07
N ASN A 260 -12.81 9.86 -7.95
CA ASN A 260 -13.12 10.66 -6.76
C ASN A 260 -13.40 9.80 -5.52
N CYS A 261 -13.68 8.50 -5.69
CA CYS A 261 -13.74 7.54 -4.58
C CYS A 261 -12.39 7.36 -3.88
N ASN A 262 -11.29 7.68 -4.56
CA ASN A 262 -9.92 7.76 -4.02
C ASN A 262 -9.55 6.63 -3.04
N ARG A 263 -9.53 5.39 -3.55
CA ARG A 263 -9.11 4.19 -2.82
C ARG A 263 -9.90 3.95 -1.51
N ALA A 264 -11.14 4.43 -1.41
CA ALA A 264 -12.09 4.08 -0.34
C ALA A 264 -12.74 2.72 -0.61
N ILE A 265 -13.10 2.01 0.46
CA ILE A 265 -13.86 0.75 0.41
C ILE A 265 -15.19 0.92 1.13
N ASP A 266 -16.19 0.14 0.74
CA ASP A 266 -17.50 0.11 1.38
C ASP A 266 -17.40 -0.02 2.92
N GLY A 267 -18.09 0.89 3.61
CA GLY A 267 -18.08 1.03 5.07
C GLY A 267 -16.90 1.81 5.65
N ASP A 268 -15.92 2.26 4.85
CA ASP A 268 -14.87 3.17 5.32
C ASP A 268 -15.50 4.47 5.89
N ILE A 269 -14.83 5.06 6.88
CA ILE A 269 -15.13 6.44 7.30
C ILE A 269 -14.15 7.36 6.59
N VAL A 270 -14.67 8.27 5.77
CA VAL A 270 -13.89 9.09 4.84
C VAL A 270 -14.04 10.58 5.14
N ALA A 271 -13.03 11.35 4.77
CA ALA A 271 -13.08 12.80 4.67
C ALA A 271 -13.35 13.17 3.21
N VAL A 272 -14.40 13.96 2.97
CA VAL A 272 -14.85 14.38 1.65
C VAL A 272 -14.90 15.89 1.52
N GLN A 273 -14.55 16.37 0.34
CA GLN A 273 -14.64 17.76 -0.06
C GLN A 273 -15.60 17.88 -1.25
N LEU A 274 -16.54 18.83 -1.18
CA LEU A 274 -17.49 19.07 -2.25
C LEU A 274 -16.77 19.67 -3.48
N LEU A 275 -17.09 19.16 -4.66
CA LEU A 275 -16.62 19.73 -5.92
C LEU A 275 -17.41 21.01 -6.25
N PRO A 276 -16.86 21.89 -7.10
CA PRO A 276 -17.61 23.02 -7.64
C PRO A 276 -18.93 22.58 -8.31
N GLU A 277 -19.97 23.42 -8.27
CA GLU A 277 -21.30 23.09 -8.80
C GLU A 277 -21.30 22.70 -10.30
N HIS A 278 -20.31 23.19 -11.07
CA HIS A 278 -20.18 22.83 -12.48
C HIS A 278 -19.67 21.39 -12.71
N ASP A 279 -19.02 20.81 -11.71
CA ASP A 279 -18.53 19.43 -11.71
C ASP A 279 -19.52 18.47 -11.02
N TRP A 280 -20.72 18.96 -10.67
CA TRP A 280 -21.76 18.11 -10.11
C TRP A 280 -22.35 17.21 -11.19
N THR A 281 -22.57 15.96 -10.81
CA THR A 281 -22.93 14.86 -11.70
C THR A 281 -24.22 14.19 -11.24
N VAL A 282 -24.71 13.26 -12.05
CA VAL A 282 -25.90 12.46 -11.75
C VAL A 282 -25.53 10.99 -11.86
N PRO A 283 -26.15 10.11 -11.06
CA PRO A 283 -25.96 8.66 -11.18
C PRO A 283 -26.29 8.18 -12.60
N GLU A 284 -25.51 7.23 -13.09
CA GLU A 284 -25.76 6.56 -14.35
C GLU A 284 -27.01 5.68 -14.23
N LYS A 285 -27.82 5.63 -15.30
CA LYS A 285 -29.01 4.76 -15.34
C LYS A 285 -28.67 3.31 -15.65
N LYS A 286 -27.44 3.03 -16.08
CA LYS A 286 -26.97 1.70 -16.44
C LYS A 286 -26.49 1.00 -15.18
N VAL A 287 -27.04 -0.17 -14.91
CA VAL A 287 -26.52 -1.07 -13.88
C VAL A 287 -25.14 -1.57 -14.33
N CYS A 288 -24.12 -1.29 -13.54
CA CYS A 288 -22.71 -1.62 -13.82
C CYS A 288 -22.19 -2.50 -12.67
N LEU A 289 -22.24 -3.82 -12.88
CA LEU A 289 -21.73 -4.80 -11.93
C LEU A 289 -20.39 -5.33 -12.41
N ARG A 290 -19.41 -5.39 -11.51
CA ARG A 290 -18.03 -5.77 -11.82
C ARG A 290 -17.91 -7.16 -12.44
N ASP A 291 -18.69 -8.12 -11.95
CA ASP A 291 -18.66 -9.50 -12.46
C ASP A 291 -19.21 -9.57 -13.88
N VAL A 292 -20.21 -8.74 -14.22
CA VAL A 292 -20.89 -8.75 -15.53
C VAL A 292 -20.03 -8.09 -16.61
N GLU A 293 -19.43 -6.92 -16.32
CA GLU A 293 -18.52 -6.26 -17.28
C GLU A 293 -17.38 -7.19 -17.72
N ASP A 294 -16.90 -8.01 -16.81
CA ASP A 294 -15.84 -8.97 -17.07
C ASP A 294 -16.25 -10.15 -17.96
N PHE A 295 -17.50 -10.60 -17.86
CA PHE A 295 -18.02 -11.61 -18.79
C PHE A 295 -18.20 -11.02 -20.19
N GLU A 296 -18.59 -9.75 -20.29
CA GLU A 296 -18.70 -9.02 -21.56
C GLU A 296 -17.33 -8.85 -22.23
N VAL A 297 -16.31 -8.40 -21.49
CA VAL A 297 -14.95 -8.22 -22.03
C VAL A 297 -14.33 -9.55 -22.50
N LYS A 298 -14.55 -10.66 -21.76
CA LYS A 298 -14.05 -11.98 -22.17
C LYS A 298 -14.76 -12.55 -23.40
N ALA A 299 -16.01 -12.20 -23.64
CA ALA A 299 -16.75 -12.64 -24.83
C ALA A 299 -16.31 -11.90 -26.10
N ASP A 300 -15.97 -10.62 -25.98
CA ASP A 300 -15.46 -9.80 -27.10
C ASP A 300 -14.03 -10.22 -27.51
N ASP A 301 -13.20 -10.72 -26.59
CA ASP A 301 -11.86 -11.24 -26.91
C ASP A 301 -11.89 -12.56 -27.73
N GLU A 302 -13.03 -13.28 -27.79
CA GLU A 302 -13.22 -14.48 -28.63
C GLU A 302 -13.83 -14.18 -30.02
N VAL A 303 -14.33 -12.95 -30.24
CA VAL A 303 -14.91 -12.52 -31.53
C VAL A 303 -14.18 -11.27 -32.00
N GLY A 304 -13.16 -11.47 -32.83
CA GLY A 304 -12.30 -10.40 -33.33
C GLY A 304 -13.07 -9.17 -33.87
N ASN A 305 -12.60 -8.00 -33.42
CA ASN A 305 -12.99 -6.64 -33.83
C ASN A 305 -14.47 -6.29 -33.68
N VAL A 306 -14.79 -5.61 -32.56
CA VAL A 306 -15.92 -4.68 -32.50
C VAL A 306 -15.35 -3.27 -32.40
N GLU A 307 -15.53 -2.51 -33.48
CA GLU A 307 -15.30 -1.06 -33.52
C GLU A 307 -16.10 -0.41 -32.37
N LYS A 308 -15.48 0.54 -31.66
CA LYS A 308 -16.20 1.36 -30.68
C LYS A 308 -17.26 2.17 -31.42
N ASP A 309 -18.49 1.68 -31.44
CA ASP A 309 -19.66 2.46 -31.82
C ASP A 309 -19.79 3.62 -30.82
N GLU A 310 -19.40 4.82 -31.25
CA GLU A 310 -19.80 6.06 -30.58
C GLU A 310 -21.31 6.22 -30.75
N GLU A 311 -22.07 5.75 -29.75
CA GLU A 311 -23.51 6.01 -29.71
C GLU A 311 -23.76 7.54 -29.65
N PRO A 312 -24.67 8.06 -30.50
CA PRO A 312 -24.90 9.50 -30.60
C PRO A 312 -25.56 10.03 -29.33
N MET A 313 -25.05 11.16 -28.81
CA MET A 313 -25.63 11.92 -27.71
C MET A 313 -27.13 12.18 -27.93
N ARG A 314 -27.99 11.36 -27.32
CA ARG A 314 -29.42 11.64 -27.24
C ARG A 314 -29.62 12.76 -26.22
N LYS A 315 -30.16 13.88 -26.70
CA LYS A 315 -30.57 15.02 -25.86
C LYS A 315 -31.57 14.53 -24.80
N HIS A 316 -31.17 14.53 -23.54
CA HIS A 316 -31.99 14.06 -22.42
C HIS A 316 -32.22 15.18 -21.41
N ALA A 317 -33.43 15.17 -20.82
CA ALA A 317 -33.89 16.14 -19.84
C ALA A 317 -32.91 16.23 -18.66
N LYS A 318 -32.55 17.46 -18.26
CA LYS A 318 -31.63 17.73 -17.15
C LYS A 318 -32.25 17.24 -15.84
N LEU A 319 -31.88 16.04 -15.40
CA LEU A 319 -31.93 15.72 -13.97
C LEU A 319 -31.09 16.76 -13.22
N ALA A 320 -31.59 17.26 -12.10
CA ALA A 320 -30.85 18.21 -11.28
C ALA A 320 -29.54 17.54 -10.84
N ALA A 321 -28.41 18.19 -11.13
CA ALA A 321 -27.10 17.70 -10.76
C ALA A 321 -27.01 17.52 -9.24
N MET A 322 -26.50 16.37 -8.80
CA MET A 322 -26.39 16.06 -7.38
C MET A 322 -25.08 16.61 -6.82
N PRO A 323 -25.06 17.10 -5.56
CA PRO A 323 -23.83 17.49 -4.87
C PRO A 323 -22.78 16.38 -4.95
N THR A 324 -21.75 16.60 -5.78
CA THR A 324 -20.69 15.63 -6.02
C THR A 324 -19.46 16.02 -5.24
N ALA A 325 -18.87 15.06 -4.56
CA ALA A 325 -17.70 15.24 -3.71
C ALA A 325 -16.55 14.34 -4.14
N LYS A 326 -15.36 14.64 -3.64
CA LYS A 326 -14.19 13.78 -3.73
C LYS A 326 -13.69 13.39 -2.35
N VAL A 327 -13.23 12.15 -2.23
CA VAL A 327 -12.57 11.64 -1.04
C VAL A 327 -11.14 12.19 -0.99
N VAL A 328 -10.85 12.94 0.06
CA VAL A 328 -9.55 13.60 0.26
C VAL A 328 -8.71 12.92 1.35
N GLY A 329 -9.30 11.99 2.09
CA GLY A 329 -8.61 11.20 3.12
C GLY A 329 -9.49 10.09 3.68
N ILE A 330 -8.85 9.08 4.27
CA ILE A 330 -9.53 7.98 4.95
C ILE A 330 -9.31 8.14 6.45
N MET A 331 -10.38 8.35 7.21
CA MET A 331 -10.33 8.58 8.65
C MET A 331 -10.29 7.26 9.42
N LYS A 332 -11.00 6.24 8.93
CA LYS A 332 -11.00 4.88 9.50
C LYS A 332 -11.27 3.87 8.38
N ARG A 333 -10.40 2.88 8.27
CA ARG A 333 -10.57 1.73 7.36
C ARG A 333 -11.57 0.73 7.94
N ASN A 334 -12.36 0.11 7.05
CA ASN A 334 -13.25 -1.01 7.30
C ASN A 334 -12.71 -2.31 6.68
N TRP A 335 -11.39 -2.42 6.60
CA TRP A 335 -10.72 -3.61 6.09
C TRP A 335 -10.89 -4.76 7.06
N ARG A 336 -11.21 -5.92 6.50
CA ARG A 336 -11.32 -7.20 7.19
C ARG A 336 -10.86 -8.31 6.24
N PRO A 337 -10.67 -9.54 6.72
CA PRO A 337 -10.50 -10.69 5.83
C PRO A 337 -11.76 -10.85 4.97
N TYR A 338 -11.58 -11.04 3.66
CA TYR A 338 -12.65 -11.23 2.70
C TYR A 338 -12.63 -12.65 2.16
N CYS A 339 -13.79 -13.28 2.05
CA CYS A 339 -13.96 -14.59 1.44
C CYS A 339 -14.28 -14.45 -0.04
N GLY A 340 -13.71 -15.30 -0.89
CA GLY A 340 -13.89 -15.16 -2.33
C GLY A 340 -13.19 -16.25 -3.11
N ILE A 341 -12.91 -15.96 -4.37
CA ILE A 341 -12.27 -16.88 -5.32
C ILE A 341 -11.06 -16.24 -5.99
N LEU A 342 -10.11 -17.07 -6.42
CA LEU A 342 -8.97 -16.63 -7.19
C LEU A 342 -9.34 -16.53 -8.68
N MET A 343 -9.08 -15.37 -9.28
CA MET A 343 -9.07 -15.17 -10.73
C MET A 343 -7.64 -15.27 -11.23
N ARG A 344 -7.31 -16.42 -11.80
CA ARG A 344 -5.97 -16.69 -12.32
C ARG A 344 -5.64 -15.76 -13.50
N SER A 345 -4.41 -15.26 -13.54
CA SER A 345 -3.89 -14.55 -14.70
C SER A 345 -3.69 -15.51 -15.87
N GLN A 346 -4.04 -15.08 -17.08
CA GLN A 346 -3.87 -15.86 -18.31
C GLN A 346 -2.40 -15.94 -18.76
N LEU A 347 -1.53 -15.11 -18.16
CA LEU A 347 -0.09 -15.12 -18.43
C LEU A 347 0.56 -16.36 -17.83
N LYS A 348 1.35 -17.08 -18.64
CA LYS A 348 2.12 -18.25 -18.19
C LYS A 348 3.14 -17.83 -17.12
N ASN A 349 3.21 -18.58 -16.01
CA ASN A 349 4.08 -18.33 -14.86
C ASN A 349 3.85 -17.00 -14.12
N ALA A 350 2.69 -16.35 -14.31
CA ALA A 350 2.36 -15.19 -13.50
C ALA A 350 2.20 -15.61 -12.03
N ARG A 351 2.91 -14.92 -11.13
CA ARG A 351 2.73 -15.03 -9.67
C ARG A 351 1.62 -14.15 -9.14
N ARG A 352 1.19 -13.17 -9.94
CA ARG A 352 0.20 -12.17 -9.55
C ARG A 352 -1.15 -12.48 -10.15
N HIS A 353 -2.14 -12.54 -9.28
CA HIS A 353 -3.50 -12.92 -9.59
C HIS A 353 -4.46 -11.88 -9.01
N LEU A 354 -5.69 -11.86 -9.52
CA LEU A 354 -6.75 -11.08 -8.90
C LEU A 354 -7.57 -12.01 -8.02
N PHE A 355 -7.92 -11.54 -6.84
CA PHE A 355 -8.89 -12.16 -5.97
C PHE A 355 -10.22 -11.43 -6.14
N CYS A 356 -11.29 -12.18 -6.32
CA CYS A 356 -12.66 -11.67 -6.40
C CYS A 356 -13.38 -11.94 -5.07
N PRO A 357 -13.61 -10.92 -4.24
CA PRO A 357 -14.42 -11.05 -3.03
C PRO A 357 -15.84 -11.51 -3.35
N SER A 358 -16.46 -12.25 -2.43
CA SER A 358 -17.86 -12.68 -2.56
C SER A 358 -18.83 -11.50 -2.40
N ASN A 359 -18.46 -10.51 -1.58
CA ASN A 359 -19.17 -9.25 -1.49
C ASN A 359 -18.78 -8.33 -2.66
N ARG A 360 -19.75 -8.11 -3.58
CA ARG A 360 -19.59 -7.30 -4.79
C ARG A 360 -19.28 -5.82 -4.57
N LEU A 361 -19.48 -5.32 -3.35
CA LEU A 361 -19.15 -3.93 -2.99
C LEU A 361 -17.65 -3.73 -2.74
N ILE A 362 -16.92 -4.83 -2.57
CA ILE A 362 -15.48 -4.80 -2.34
C ILE A 362 -14.76 -4.92 -3.69
N PRO A 363 -13.79 -4.05 -4.00
CA PRO A 363 -13.03 -4.16 -5.22
C PRO A 363 -12.19 -5.44 -5.22
N ARG A 364 -11.82 -5.91 -6.41
CA ARG A 364 -10.86 -7.00 -6.54
C ARG A 364 -9.54 -6.64 -5.90
N ILE A 365 -8.88 -7.65 -5.36
CA ILE A 365 -7.62 -7.49 -4.63
C ILE A 365 -6.52 -8.19 -5.43
N ARG A 366 -5.42 -7.51 -5.70
CA ARG A 366 -4.25 -8.15 -6.33
C ARG A 366 -3.47 -8.88 -5.25
N ILE A 367 -3.25 -10.18 -5.46
CA ILE A 367 -2.47 -11.02 -4.55
C ILE A 367 -1.33 -11.71 -5.32
N GLU A 368 -0.27 -12.05 -4.61
CA GLU A 368 0.86 -12.81 -5.14
C GLU A 368 0.88 -14.21 -4.52
N THR A 369 0.88 -15.26 -5.35
CA THR A 369 0.91 -16.66 -4.92
C THR A 369 1.48 -17.56 -6.02
N GLU A 370 2.28 -18.54 -5.62
CA GLU A 370 2.77 -19.60 -6.52
C GLU A 370 1.79 -20.78 -6.59
N GLN A 371 0.80 -20.83 -5.69
CA GLN A 371 -0.14 -21.94 -5.56
C GLN A 371 -1.45 -21.72 -6.33
N ALA A 372 -1.42 -20.91 -7.39
CA ALA A 372 -2.62 -20.52 -8.13
C ALA A 372 -3.43 -21.71 -8.65
N ASP A 373 -2.75 -22.78 -9.11
CA ASP A 373 -3.40 -24.00 -9.62
C ASP A 373 -4.30 -24.69 -8.58
N ILE A 374 -3.91 -24.64 -7.29
CA ILE A 374 -4.66 -25.29 -6.21
C ILE A 374 -5.81 -24.38 -5.74
N LEU A 375 -5.53 -23.08 -5.63
CA LEU A 375 -6.45 -22.10 -5.05
C LEU A 375 -7.58 -21.70 -6.02
N GLU A 376 -7.39 -21.85 -7.33
CA GLU A 376 -8.38 -21.51 -8.36
C GLU A 376 -9.74 -22.20 -8.16
N ASN A 377 -9.75 -23.43 -7.63
CA ASN A 377 -10.97 -24.21 -7.43
C ASN A 377 -11.48 -24.19 -5.97
N GLN A 378 -11.01 -23.24 -5.16
CA GLN A 378 -11.31 -23.15 -3.75
C GLN A 378 -11.90 -21.80 -3.36
N ARG A 379 -12.75 -21.81 -2.33
CA ARG A 379 -13.08 -20.61 -1.56
C ARG A 379 -11.88 -20.29 -0.69
N ILE A 380 -11.36 -19.07 -0.81
CA ILE A 380 -10.18 -18.61 -0.09
C ILE A 380 -10.49 -17.31 0.67
N VAL A 381 -9.69 -17.06 1.70
CA VAL A 381 -9.72 -15.83 2.50
C VAL A 381 -8.50 -14.99 2.15
N VAL A 382 -8.71 -13.71 1.85
CA VAL A 382 -7.67 -12.74 1.51
C VAL A 382 -7.86 -11.48 2.34
N SER A 383 -6.75 -10.88 2.78
CA SER A 383 -6.74 -9.60 3.50
C SER A 383 -6.08 -8.52 2.65
N ILE A 384 -6.56 -7.28 2.78
CA ILE A 384 -5.95 -6.11 2.12
C ILE A 384 -4.82 -5.57 3.00
N ASP A 385 -3.67 -5.32 2.38
CA ASP A 385 -2.49 -4.76 3.05
C ASP A 385 -2.35 -3.26 2.78
N GLN A 386 -2.46 -2.88 1.51
CA GLN A 386 -2.31 -1.49 1.09
C GLN A 386 -3.00 -1.22 -0.25
N TRP A 387 -3.32 0.05 -0.51
CA TRP A 387 -3.77 0.49 -1.82
C TRP A 387 -2.89 1.66 -2.29
N PRO A 388 -1.84 1.38 -3.08
CA PRO A 388 -0.96 2.39 -3.66
C PRO A 388 -1.69 3.32 -4.64
N ARG A 389 -1.11 4.49 -4.92
CA ARG A 389 -1.69 5.53 -5.79
C ARG A 389 -1.61 5.22 -7.29
N ASP A 390 -0.63 4.41 -7.65
CA ASP A 390 -0.37 3.92 -8.99
C ASP A 390 -1.20 2.65 -9.29
N SER A 391 -1.69 1.93 -8.27
CA SER A 391 -2.47 0.71 -8.48
C SER A 391 -3.97 0.92 -8.50
N SER A 392 -4.64 0.48 -9.56
CA SER A 392 -6.11 0.45 -9.70
C SER A 392 -6.81 -0.55 -8.78
N TYR A 393 -6.08 -1.53 -8.24
CA TYR A 393 -6.58 -2.53 -7.30
C TYR A 393 -5.79 -2.46 -5.98
N PRO A 394 -6.43 -2.66 -4.82
CA PRO A 394 -5.72 -2.89 -3.57
C PRO A 394 -4.80 -4.11 -3.68
N LEU A 395 -3.67 -4.04 -2.99
CA LEU A 395 -2.74 -5.14 -2.80
C LEU A 395 -3.10 -5.87 -1.51
N GLY A 396 -3.04 -7.20 -1.53
CA GLY A 396 -3.32 -8.02 -0.37
C GLY A 396 -2.57 -9.34 -0.39
N HIS A 397 -2.79 -10.14 0.64
CA HIS A 397 -2.19 -11.46 0.79
C HIS A 397 -3.25 -12.53 1.06
N TYR A 398 -2.93 -13.73 0.62
CA TYR A 398 -3.69 -14.94 0.94
C TYR A 398 -3.54 -15.29 2.42
N VAL A 399 -4.66 -15.62 3.08
CA VAL A 399 -4.70 -16.02 4.50
C VAL A 399 -4.87 -17.52 4.65
N ARG A 400 -5.95 -18.07 4.10
CA ARG A 400 -6.27 -19.51 4.18
C ARG A 400 -7.24 -19.95 3.11
N ALA A 401 -7.27 -21.25 2.83
CA ALA A 401 -8.33 -21.89 2.05
C ALA A 401 -9.44 -22.37 2.99
N LEU A 402 -10.69 -22.23 2.55
CA LEU A 402 -11.86 -22.75 3.25
C LEU A 402 -12.19 -24.15 2.74
N GLY A 403 -12.30 -24.31 1.42
CA GLY A 403 -12.59 -25.59 0.79
C GLY A 403 -13.01 -25.42 -0.66
N LYS A 404 -13.55 -26.49 -1.26
CA LYS A 404 -13.91 -26.51 -2.68
C LYS A 404 -15.13 -25.63 -2.96
N ILE A 405 -15.11 -24.93 -4.09
CA ILE A 405 -16.26 -24.13 -4.54
C ILE A 405 -17.48 -25.04 -4.79
N GLY A 406 -18.65 -24.63 -4.31
CA GLY A 406 -19.92 -25.36 -4.46
C GLY A 406 -20.17 -26.44 -3.41
N ASP A 407 -19.24 -26.66 -2.47
CA ASP A 407 -19.48 -27.48 -1.28
C ASP A 407 -20.42 -26.74 -0.32
N ARG A 408 -21.51 -27.39 0.09
CA ARG A 408 -22.59 -26.76 0.87
C ARG A 408 -22.10 -26.26 2.23
N GLU A 409 -21.29 -27.05 2.91
CA GLU A 409 -20.74 -26.73 4.22
C GLU A 409 -19.81 -25.50 4.12
N ILE A 410 -18.99 -25.45 3.07
CA ILE A 410 -18.06 -24.34 2.83
C ILE A 410 -18.78 -23.06 2.43
N GLU A 411 -19.79 -23.14 1.55
CA GLU A 411 -20.59 -21.95 1.17
C GLU A 411 -21.34 -21.38 2.38
N ASN A 412 -21.78 -22.23 3.32
CA ASN A 412 -22.38 -21.78 4.58
C ASN A 412 -21.33 -21.10 5.48
N GLU A 413 -20.12 -21.66 5.61
CA GLU A 413 -19.02 -21.02 6.35
C GLU A 413 -18.69 -19.64 5.78
N VAL A 414 -18.57 -19.53 4.44
CA VAL A 414 -18.34 -18.26 3.74
C VAL A 414 -19.42 -17.24 4.08
N LEU A 415 -20.70 -17.63 4.04
CA LEU A 415 -21.81 -16.74 4.35
C LEU A 415 -21.73 -16.19 5.78
N LEU A 416 -21.40 -17.05 6.74
CA LEU A 416 -21.27 -16.68 8.15
C LEU A 416 -20.07 -15.72 8.36
N LEU A 417 -18.93 -16.00 7.73
CA LEU A 417 -17.75 -15.15 7.79
C LEU A 417 -17.98 -13.76 7.18
N GLU A 418 -18.66 -13.67 6.03
CA GLU A 418 -18.94 -12.39 5.37
C GLU A 418 -19.85 -11.47 6.20
N HIS A 419 -20.71 -12.04 7.06
CA HIS A 419 -21.62 -11.31 7.93
C HIS A 419 -21.11 -11.19 9.37
N ASP A 420 -19.84 -11.54 9.62
CA ASP A 420 -19.20 -11.50 10.94
C ASP A 420 -20.01 -12.27 12.01
N ILE A 421 -20.56 -13.44 11.62
CA ILE A 421 -21.31 -14.33 12.51
C ILE A 421 -20.34 -15.37 13.08
N PRO A 422 -20.03 -15.32 14.39
CA PRO A 422 -19.17 -16.30 15.03
C PRO A 422 -19.84 -17.69 14.98
N HIS A 423 -19.17 -18.64 14.36
CA HIS A 423 -19.65 -20.02 14.19
C HIS A 423 -18.65 -21.05 14.71
N ALA A 424 -17.60 -20.58 15.39
CA ALA A 424 -16.70 -21.45 16.13
C ALA A 424 -17.43 -22.09 17.32
N PRO A 425 -17.04 -23.30 17.74
CA PRO A 425 -17.57 -23.89 18.97
C PRO A 425 -17.25 -22.98 20.17
N PHE A 426 -18.10 -23.04 21.20
CA PHE A 426 -17.84 -22.36 22.46
C PHE A 426 -16.52 -22.83 23.07
N SER A 427 -15.79 -21.91 23.71
CA SER A 427 -14.54 -22.23 24.40
C SER A 427 -14.80 -23.03 25.67
N ASP A 428 -13.80 -23.77 26.14
CA ASP A 428 -13.89 -24.55 27.38
C ASP A 428 -14.29 -23.69 28.58
N ALA A 429 -13.80 -22.44 28.67
CA ALA A 429 -14.18 -21.51 29.73
C ALA A 429 -15.69 -21.14 29.71
N VAL A 430 -16.32 -21.12 28.54
CA VAL A 430 -17.77 -20.92 28.42
C VAL A 430 -18.50 -22.20 28.80
N LEU A 431 -17.99 -23.36 28.38
CA LEU A 431 -18.56 -24.67 28.74
C LEU A 431 -18.48 -24.94 30.24
N ASP A 432 -17.43 -24.50 30.92
CA ASP A 432 -17.25 -24.61 32.37
C ASP A 432 -18.28 -23.81 33.17
N CYS A 433 -18.93 -22.81 32.55
CA CYS A 433 -20.03 -22.08 33.17
C CYS A 433 -21.35 -22.85 33.11
N LEU A 434 -21.44 -23.93 32.34
CA LEU A 434 -22.65 -24.73 32.25
C LEU A 434 -22.87 -25.49 33.56
N PRO A 435 -24.14 -25.62 34.01
CA PRO A 435 -24.42 -26.48 35.14
C PRO A 435 -24.08 -27.94 34.79
N ASP A 436 -23.79 -28.74 35.81
CA ASP A 436 -23.59 -30.18 35.67
C ASP A 436 -24.76 -30.80 34.88
N HIS A 437 -24.47 -31.82 34.06
CA HIS A 437 -25.46 -32.58 33.31
C HIS A 437 -26.60 -33.12 34.17
N ASN A 438 -26.36 -33.33 35.47
CA ASN A 438 -27.36 -33.77 36.44
C ASN A 438 -28.08 -32.62 37.17
N TRP A 439 -28.15 -31.43 36.57
CA TRP A 439 -28.75 -30.25 37.17
C TRP A 439 -30.19 -30.52 37.65
N LYS A 440 -30.46 -30.16 38.91
CA LYS A 440 -31.79 -30.17 39.49
C LYS A 440 -32.13 -28.77 39.97
N PRO A 441 -33.35 -28.28 39.70
CA PRO A 441 -33.77 -26.97 40.17
C PRO A 441 -33.86 -26.95 41.69
N GLU A 442 -33.39 -25.87 42.31
CA GLU A 442 -33.71 -25.57 43.69
C GLU A 442 -35.18 -25.16 43.80
N LEU A 443 -35.93 -25.88 44.65
CA LEU A 443 -37.37 -25.70 44.83
C LEU A 443 -37.71 -24.73 45.97
N GLN A 444 -36.73 -24.02 46.50
CA GLN A 444 -36.90 -23.10 47.62
C GLN A 444 -37.47 -21.74 47.18
N LEU A 445 -38.06 -21.01 48.13
CA LEU A 445 -38.57 -19.65 47.90
C LEU A 445 -37.42 -18.72 47.44
N PRO A 446 -37.68 -17.78 46.50
CA PRO A 446 -38.98 -17.23 46.13
C PRO A 446 -39.70 -17.92 44.94
N ARG A 447 -39.29 -19.11 44.52
CA ARG A 447 -39.93 -19.85 43.40
C ARG A 447 -41.37 -20.27 43.75
N VAL A 448 -42.32 -20.09 42.81
CA VAL A 448 -43.72 -20.54 42.93
C VAL A 448 -43.92 -21.88 42.20
N ASP A 449 -44.62 -22.83 42.82
CA ASP A 449 -44.91 -24.13 42.21
C ASP A 449 -46.20 -24.10 41.37
N LEU A 450 -46.05 -24.16 40.05
CA LEU A 450 -47.13 -24.14 39.07
C LEU A 450 -47.35 -25.48 38.37
N ARG A 451 -46.72 -26.57 38.83
CA ARG A 451 -46.80 -27.89 38.18
C ARG A 451 -48.21 -28.51 38.19
N HIS A 452 -49.13 -27.93 38.95
CA HIS A 452 -50.54 -28.29 38.98
C HIS A 452 -51.35 -27.75 37.80
N LEU A 453 -50.79 -26.82 37.00
CA LEU A 453 -51.45 -26.24 35.84
C LEU A 453 -51.23 -27.09 34.59
N THR A 454 -52.28 -27.24 33.77
CA THR A 454 -52.18 -27.86 32.45
C THR A 454 -51.60 -26.87 31.45
N VAL A 455 -50.27 -26.90 31.28
CA VAL A 455 -49.55 -26.07 30.32
C VAL A 455 -49.24 -26.90 29.08
N CYS A 456 -49.52 -26.36 27.89
CA CYS A 456 -49.06 -26.92 26.62
C CYS A 456 -48.20 -25.90 25.87
N SER A 457 -47.18 -26.40 25.16
CA SER A 457 -46.37 -25.60 24.23
C SER A 457 -46.81 -25.89 22.80
N VAL A 458 -47.13 -24.84 22.04
CA VAL A 458 -47.37 -24.95 20.61
C VAL A 458 -46.13 -24.43 19.90
N GLY A 459 -45.43 -25.33 19.20
CA GLY A 459 -44.19 -25.03 18.47
C GLY A 459 -44.27 -25.51 17.02
N PHE A 460 -43.25 -25.18 16.23
CA PHE A 460 -43.11 -25.72 14.88
C PHE A 460 -42.76 -27.22 14.92
N THR A 461 -43.00 -27.93 13.82
CA THR A 461 -42.58 -29.32 13.66
C THR A 461 -41.05 -29.42 13.79
N ASN A 462 -40.55 -30.34 14.62
CA ASN A 462 -39.13 -30.56 14.97
C ASN A 462 -38.46 -29.46 15.83
N CYS A 463 -39.26 -28.72 16.63
CA CYS A 463 -38.74 -27.86 17.70
C CYS A 463 -38.22 -28.63 18.92
#